data_AF-A0A1G1A1E7-F1
#
_entry.id   AF-A0A1G1A1E7-F1
#
_cell.length_a   1.000
_cell.length_b   1.000
_cell.length_c   1.000
_cell.angle_alpha   90.00
_cell.angle_beta   90.00
_cell.angle_gamma   90.00
#
_symmetry.space_group_name_H-M   'P 1'
#
loop_
_entity.id
_entity.type
_entity.pdbx_description
1 polymer ?
#
loop_
_entity_poly.entity_id
_entity_poly.type
_entity_poly.pdbx_seq_one_letter_code
_entity_poly.pdbx_strand_id
1 'polypeptide(L)'
;MKILQRILTHGLLAFALVTLGFAIGKETTRRSLAPHLSATGHPESGQAVNPKTDEHLMVYYLHATARCTTCTTIEQWVRTCLERRFPAELAAGRIRFQTADYQKDETLAKRLNVAAGGVVVVRRLGETELDHQSLDQIWRLLSDPPAFERYVGDAVQQALASFDRTEGTTR
;
A
#
# COMPACT_ATOMS: atom_id res chain seq x y z
N MET A 1 46.31 -0.85 -17.72
CA MET A 1 44.99 -1.42 -17.32
C MET A 1 44.62 -1.18 -15.85
N LYS A 2 45.55 -1.22 -14.87
CA LYS A 2 45.23 -0.97 -13.43
C LYS A 2 44.84 0.48 -13.07
N ILE A 3 45.32 1.46 -13.83
CA ILE A 3 45.01 2.90 -13.61
C ILE A 3 43.57 3.22 -14.02
N LEU A 4 43.08 2.62 -15.10
CA LEU A 4 41.70 2.81 -15.57
C LEU A 4 40.67 2.24 -14.58
N GLN A 5 40.98 1.11 -13.94
CA GLN A 5 40.13 0.53 -12.90
C GLN A 5 40.08 1.40 -11.64
N ARG A 6 41.19 2.02 -11.22
CA ARG A 6 41.20 2.98 -10.10
C ARG A 6 40.33 4.21 -10.40
N ILE A 7 40.40 4.75 -11.61
CA ILE A 7 39.58 5.91 -12.01
C ILE A 7 38.10 5.54 -12.05
N LEU A 8 37.74 4.36 -12.58
CA LEU A 8 36.35 3.90 -12.63
C LEU A 8 35.78 3.65 -11.22
N THR A 9 36.53 2.98 -10.34
CA THR A 9 36.10 2.72 -8.97
C THR A 9 35.99 4.00 -8.14
N HIS A 10 36.90 4.95 -8.31
CA HIS A 10 36.83 6.24 -7.59
C HIS A 10 35.70 7.12 -8.15
N GLY A 11 35.44 7.06 -9.46
CA GLY A 11 34.28 7.70 -10.07
C GLY A 11 32.95 7.15 -9.54
N LEU A 12 32.83 5.83 -9.40
CA LEU A 12 31.64 5.18 -8.84
C LEU A 12 31.43 5.55 -7.35
N LEU A 13 32.51 5.59 -6.56
CA LEU A 13 32.46 5.99 -5.14
C LEU A 13 32.06 7.46 -4.97
N ALA A 14 32.56 8.35 -5.81
CA ALA A 14 32.16 9.77 -5.80
C ALA A 14 30.67 9.93 -6.13
N PHE A 15 30.16 9.19 -7.12
CA PHE A 15 28.74 9.22 -7.49
C PHE A 15 27.85 8.66 -6.36
N ALA A 16 28.27 7.58 -5.71
CA ALA A 16 27.55 7.00 -4.57
C ALA A 16 27.47 7.99 -3.39
N LEU A 17 28.55 8.71 -3.07
CA LEU A 17 28.58 9.70 -2.00
C LEU A 17 27.71 10.94 -2.30
N VAL A 18 27.67 11.40 -3.56
CA VAL A 18 26.79 12.49 -3.99
C VAL A 18 25.32 12.09 -3.87
N THR A 19 24.98 10.84 -4.22
CA THR A 19 23.61 10.32 -4.11
C THR A 19 23.17 10.22 -2.64
N LEU A 20 24.06 9.78 -1.76
CA LEU A 20 23.77 9.69 -0.32
C LEU A 20 23.67 11.08 0.35
N GLY A 21 24.47 12.05 -0.09
CA GLY A 21 24.41 13.44 0.40
C GLY A 21 23.12 14.17 0.02
N PHE A 22 22.55 13.90 -1.16
CA PHE A 22 21.31 14.54 -1.62
C PHE A 22 20.06 14.02 -0.88
N ALA A 23 20.10 12.79 -0.35
CA ALA A 23 19.00 12.21 0.42
C ALA A 23 18.87 12.81 1.84
N ILE A 24 19.97 13.23 2.46
CA ILE A 24 19.97 13.80 3.82
C ILE A 24 19.59 15.30 3.80
N GLY A 25 19.89 16.03 2.72
CA GLY A 25 19.58 17.46 2.59
C GLY A 25 18.10 17.81 2.35
N LYS A 26 17.25 16.83 2.00
CA LYS A 26 15.82 17.06 1.73
C LYS A 26 14.91 16.87 2.95
N GLU A 27 15.38 16.24 4.02
CA GLU A 27 14.56 15.90 5.20
C GLU A 27 14.50 17.03 6.25
N THR A 28 15.45 17.99 6.24
CA THR A 28 15.52 19.05 7.28
C THR A 28 14.81 20.35 6.91
N THR A 29 14.46 20.57 5.64
CA THR A 29 13.84 21.84 5.17
C THR A 29 12.31 21.82 5.16
N ARG A 30 11.64 20.68 5.38
CA ARG A 30 10.16 20.62 5.46
C ARG A 30 9.55 20.92 6.83
N ARG A 31 10.36 21.25 7.85
CA ARG A 31 9.87 21.50 9.23
C ARG A 31 9.79 22.97 9.63
N SER A 32 9.81 23.91 8.70
CA SER A 32 9.73 25.33 9.06
C SER A 32 8.93 26.17 8.07
N LEU A 33 7.63 25.88 7.90
CA LEU A 33 6.65 26.89 7.50
C LEU A 33 5.32 26.64 8.22
N ALA A 34 5.23 27.16 9.44
CA ALA A 34 4.03 27.82 9.89
C ALA A 34 4.41 29.26 10.22
N PRO A 35 3.65 30.24 9.72
CA PRO A 35 3.02 31.13 10.68
C PRO A 35 1.50 31.24 10.47
N HIS A 36 0.84 31.03 11.60
CA HIS A 36 -0.38 31.61 12.14
C HIS A 36 -0.98 32.88 11.48
N LEU A 37 -2.32 33.00 11.68
CA LEU A 37 -3.26 34.16 11.61
C LEU A 37 -4.04 34.29 10.29
N SER A 38 -5.36 34.47 10.22
CA SER A 38 -6.47 34.46 11.17
C SER A 38 -7.80 34.51 10.39
N ALA A 39 -8.84 33.85 10.90
CA ALA A 39 -10.28 34.16 10.84
C ALA A 39 -10.99 34.39 9.48
N THR A 40 -12.02 33.59 9.19
CA THR A 40 -13.46 33.97 9.35
C THR A 40 -14.39 32.78 9.06
N GLY A 41 -15.12 32.34 10.09
CA GLY A 41 -16.50 31.79 10.06
C GLY A 41 -16.88 30.62 9.13
N HIS A 42 -17.07 29.44 9.72
CA HIS A 42 -18.29 28.61 9.59
C HIS A 42 -18.31 27.54 10.71
N PRO A 43 -19.42 27.34 11.44
CA PRO A 43 -19.56 26.23 12.37
C PRO A 43 -20.05 25.01 11.60
N GLU A 44 -19.15 24.23 11.02
CA GLU A 44 -19.50 22.89 10.56
C GLU A 44 -18.79 21.87 11.44
N SER A 45 -19.59 21.38 12.39
CA SER A 45 -19.54 20.05 13.00
C SER A 45 -18.13 19.46 13.14
N GLY A 46 -17.51 19.78 14.27
CA GLY A 46 -16.35 19.07 14.76
C GLY A 46 -16.68 17.60 15.01
N GLN A 47 -16.53 16.78 13.98
CA GLN A 47 -16.24 15.37 14.19
C GLN A 47 -14.77 15.32 14.58
N ALA A 48 -14.53 15.13 15.88
CA ALA A 48 -13.23 14.74 16.38
C ALA A 48 -12.84 13.45 15.66
N VAL A 49 -12.08 13.57 14.57
CA VAL A 49 -11.41 12.43 13.95
C VAL A 49 -10.43 11.95 14.99
N ASN A 50 -10.82 10.92 15.72
CA ASN A 50 -9.90 10.19 16.56
C ASN A 50 -8.87 9.59 15.58
N PRO A 51 -7.62 10.06 15.56
CA PRO A 51 -6.62 9.65 14.55
C PRO A 51 -6.21 8.18 14.69
N LYS A 52 -6.91 7.41 15.53
CA LYS A 52 -6.70 5.98 15.82
C LYS A 52 -7.85 5.10 15.34
N THR A 53 -8.98 5.64 14.92
CA THR A 53 -10.15 4.85 14.45
C THR A 53 -10.25 4.79 12.92
N ASP A 54 -9.32 5.44 12.23
CA ASP A 54 -9.35 5.59 10.77
C ASP A 54 -8.33 4.68 10.07
N GLU A 55 -7.54 3.93 10.84
CA GLU A 55 -6.67 2.92 10.25
C GLU A 55 -7.54 1.77 9.72
N HIS A 56 -7.33 1.37 8.47
CA HIS A 56 -7.98 0.23 7.86
C HIS A 56 -7.11 -0.40 6.78
N LEU A 57 -7.39 -1.67 6.49
CA LEU A 57 -6.80 -2.41 5.40
C LEU A 57 -7.67 -2.31 4.15
N MET A 58 -7.11 -1.83 3.06
CA MET A 58 -7.75 -1.81 1.76
C MET A 58 -7.17 -2.92 0.89
N VAL A 59 -8.00 -3.89 0.53
CA VAL A 59 -7.65 -4.99 -0.37
C VAL A 59 -8.17 -4.65 -1.76
N TYR A 60 -7.24 -4.38 -2.67
CA TYR A 60 -7.53 -4.08 -4.06
C TYR A 60 -7.43 -5.34 -4.92
N TYR A 61 -8.42 -5.55 -5.77
CA TYR A 61 -8.24 -6.34 -6.99
C TYR A 61 -8.09 -5.40 -8.19
N LEU A 62 -6.89 -5.39 -8.77
CA LEU A 62 -6.54 -4.56 -9.92
C LEU A 62 -6.64 -5.39 -11.20
N HIS A 63 -7.40 -4.91 -12.17
CA HIS A 63 -7.57 -5.58 -13.46
C HIS A 63 -7.25 -4.63 -14.62
N ALA A 64 -6.92 -5.22 -15.76
CA ALA A 64 -6.81 -4.48 -17.01
C ALA A 64 -8.20 -4.10 -17.55
N THR A 65 -8.28 -3.09 -18.42
CA THR A 65 -9.54 -2.71 -19.11
C THR A 65 -10.20 -3.91 -19.79
N ALA A 66 -9.39 -4.72 -20.48
CA ALA A 66 -9.84 -5.98 -21.06
C ALA A 66 -9.93 -7.05 -19.96
N ARG A 67 -11.15 -7.39 -19.55
CA ARG A 67 -11.40 -8.42 -18.54
C ARG A 67 -11.58 -9.78 -19.20
N CYS A 68 -10.86 -10.78 -18.71
CA CYS A 68 -11.06 -12.19 -19.10
C CYS A 68 -11.77 -12.97 -17.98
N THR A 69 -12.20 -14.21 -18.28
CA THR A 69 -12.87 -15.09 -17.30
C THR A 69 -12.01 -15.29 -16.05
N THR A 70 -10.71 -15.48 -16.22
CA THR A 70 -9.76 -15.64 -15.11
C THR A 70 -9.74 -14.42 -14.18
N CYS A 71 -9.87 -13.20 -14.72
CA CYS A 71 -9.93 -12.00 -13.88
C CYS A 71 -11.14 -12.03 -12.95
N THR A 72 -12.30 -12.40 -13.49
CA THR A 72 -13.54 -12.53 -12.71
C THR A 72 -13.42 -13.64 -11.66
N THR A 73 -12.81 -14.78 -12.02
CA THR A 73 -12.57 -15.88 -11.07
C THR A 73 -11.69 -15.44 -9.91
N ILE A 74 -10.58 -14.75 -10.18
CA ILE A 74 -9.68 -14.24 -9.13
C ILE A 74 -10.42 -13.25 -8.24
N GLU A 75 -11.16 -12.29 -8.81
CA GLU A 75 -11.95 -11.34 -8.02
C GLU A 75 -12.89 -12.05 -7.05
N GLN A 76 -13.63 -13.05 -7.55
CA GLN A 76 -14.57 -13.82 -6.76
C GLN A 76 -13.86 -14.62 -5.66
N TRP A 77 -12.74 -15.28 -5.97
CA TRP A 77 -12.00 -16.05 -4.99
C TRP A 77 -11.45 -15.18 -3.86
N VAL A 78 -10.94 -13.98 -4.17
CA VAL A 78 -10.48 -13.03 -3.16
C VAL A 78 -11.64 -12.58 -2.29
N ARG A 79 -12.75 -12.17 -2.91
CA ARG A 79 -13.96 -11.75 -2.19
C ARG A 79 -14.44 -12.83 -1.23
N THR A 80 -14.62 -14.06 -1.73
CA THR A 80 -15.08 -15.19 -0.91
C THR A 80 -14.08 -15.54 0.20
N CYS A 81 -12.76 -15.48 -0.07
CA CYS A 81 -11.74 -15.67 0.96
C CYS A 81 -11.90 -14.64 2.10
N LEU A 82 -12.09 -13.36 1.75
CA LEU A 82 -12.28 -12.29 2.74
C LEU A 82 -13.57 -12.49 3.55
N GLU A 83 -14.69 -12.76 2.87
CA GLU A 83 -16.00 -12.96 3.50
C GLU A 83 -16.00 -14.16 4.46
N ARG A 84 -15.31 -15.24 4.10
CA ARG A 84 -15.24 -16.46 4.93
C ARG A 84 -14.28 -16.34 6.10
N ARG A 85 -13.09 -15.78 5.88
CA ARG A 85 -12.02 -15.76 6.90
C ARG A 85 -12.07 -14.53 7.81
N PHE A 86 -12.59 -13.41 7.33
CA PHE A 86 -12.57 -12.13 8.05
C PHE A 86 -13.94 -11.43 8.10
N PRO A 87 -15.04 -12.14 8.43
CA PRO A 87 -16.38 -11.53 8.45
C PRO A 87 -16.50 -10.40 9.47
N ALA A 88 -15.86 -10.55 10.65
CA ALA A 88 -15.87 -9.53 11.70
C ALA A 88 -15.13 -8.26 11.27
N GLU A 89 -13.95 -8.40 10.64
CA GLU A 89 -13.13 -7.27 10.21
C GLU A 89 -13.76 -6.51 9.03
N LEU A 90 -14.44 -7.22 8.13
CA LEU A 90 -15.25 -6.61 7.08
C LEU A 90 -16.44 -5.85 7.67
N ALA A 91 -17.16 -6.45 8.63
CA ALA A 91 -18.30 -5.81 9.29
C ALA A 91 -17.88 -4.58 10.12
N ALA A 92 -16.69 -4.62 10.73
CA ALA A 92 -16.10 -3.51 11.47
C ALA A 92 -15.49 -2.43 10.56
N GLY A 93 -15.44 -2.64 9.24
CA GLY A 93 -14.81 -1.71 8.30
C GLY A 93 -13.28 -1.65 8.38
N ARG A 94 -12.66 -2.58 9.13
CA ARG A 94 -11.21 -2.76 9.25
C ARG A 94 -10.60 -3.34 8.00
N ILE A 95 -11.37 -4.13 7.25
CA ILE A 95 -11.04 -4.53 5.87
C ILE A 95 -12.04 -3.91 4.92
N ARG A 96 -11.55 -3.35 3.83
CA ARG A 96 -12.36 -2.86 2.71
C ARG A 96 -11.86 -3.51 1.44
N PHE A 97 -12.77 -4.10 0.67
CA PHE A 97 -12.43 -4.70 -0.62
C PHE A 97 -12.89 -3.79 -1.76
N GLN A 98 -12.00 -3.47 -2.69
CA GLN A 98 -12.31 -2.65 -3.86
C GLN A 98 -11.69 -3.24 -5.13
N THR A 99 -12.39 -3.08 -6.23
CA THR A 99 -11.90 -3.46 -7.56
C THR A 99 -11.62 -2.19 -8.36
N ALA A 100 -10.49 -2.14 -9.07
CA ALA A 100 -10.15 -0.99 -9.90
C ALA A 100 -9.43 -1.39 -11.19
N ASP A 101 -9.63 -0.57 -12.22
CA ASP A 101 -8.98 -0.69 -13.53
C ASP A 101 -7.67 0.11 -13.52
N TYR A 102 -6.54 -0.60 -13.47
CA TYR A 102 -5.23 0.06 -13.35
C TYR A 102 -4.81 0.78 -14.65
N GLN A 103 -5.47 0.51 -15.78
CA GLN A 103 -5.17 1.19 -17.05
C GLN A 103 -5.92 2.52 -17.18
N LYS A 104 -7.05 2.67 -16.48
CA LYS A 104 -7.81 3.92 -16.45
C LYS A 104 -7.33 4.88 -15.37
N ASP A 105 -6.75 4.37 -14.30
CA ASP A 105 -6.24 5.16 -13.19
C ASP A 105 -4.71 5.06 -13.09
N GLU A 106 -4.01 5.85 -13.91
CA GLU A 106 -2.55 5.91 -13.91
C GLU A 106 -1.97 6.32 -12.56
N THR A 107 -2.66 7.19 -11.81
CA THR A 107 -2.19 7.66 -10.50
C THR A 107 -2.23 6.52 -9.49
N LEU A 108 -3.30 5.73 -9.49
CA LEU A 108 -3.41 4.51 -8.67
C LEU A 108 -2.33 3.49 -9.05
N ALA A 109 -2.16 3.22 -10.34
CA ALA A 109 -1.17 2.25 -10.82
C ALA A 109 0.26 2.65 -10.45
N LYS A 110 0.61 3.93 -10.58
CA LYS A 110 1.92 4.47 -10.17
C LYS A 110 2.11 4.42 -8.67
N ARG A 111 1.09 4.78 -7.88
CA ARG A 111 1.15 4.76 -6.41
C ARG A 111 1.39 3.35 -5.87
N LEU A 112 0.66 2.37 -6.40
CA LEU A 112 0.77 0.97 -5.96
C LEU A 112 1.89 0.20 -6.68
N ASN A 113 2.62 0.85 -7.58
CA ASN A 113 3.67 0.27 -8.42
C ASN A 113 3.22 -1.01 -9.17
N VAL A 114 2.04 -0.94 -9.78
CA VAL A 114 1.38 -2.09 -10.41
C VAL A 114 1.60 -2.07 -11.91
N ALA A 115 2.35 -3.04 -12.42
CA ALA A 115 2.61 -3.21 -13.85
C ALA A 115 1.63 -4.17 -14.55
N ALA A 116 0.93 -5.01 -13.78
CA ALA A 116 0.00 -6.00 -14.28
C ALA A 116 -1.15 -6.22 -13.28
N GLY A 117 -2.28 -6.77 -13.74
CA GLY A 117 -3.40 -7.08 -12.86
C GLY A 117 -2.98 -7.97 -11.68
N GLY A 118 -3.64 -7.82 -10.54
CA GLY A 118 -3.23 -8.51 -9.32
C GLY A 118 -4.07 -8.15 -8.10
N VAL A 119 -3.68 -8.69 -6.95
CA VAL A 119 -4.24 -8.31 -5.66
C VAL A 119 -3.20 -7.50 -4.91
N VAL A 120 -3.59 -6.36 -4.36
CA VAL A 120 -2.72 -5.49 -3.56
C VAL A 120 -3.39 -5.24 -2.23
N VAL A 121 -2.66 -5.46 -1.15
CA VAL A 121 -3.10 -5.19 0.21
C VAL A 121 -2.43 -3.90 0.68
N VAL A 122 -3.24 -2.90 1.02
CA VAL A 122 -2.78 -1.55 1.35
C VAL A 122 -3.22 -1.20 2.75
N ARG A 123 -2.27 -0.88 3.63
CA ARG A 123 -2.59 -0.38 4.97
C ARG A 123 -2.73 1.13 4.91
N ARG A 124 -3.86 1.65 5.38
CA ARG A 124 -4.17 3.08 5.32
C ARG A 124 -4.52 3.61 6.69
N LEU A 125 -4.09 4.83 6.97
CA LEU A 125 -4.58 5.66 8.05
C LEU A 125 -5.39 6.78 7.43
N GLY A 126 -6.70 6.56 7.32
CA GLY A 126 -7.59 7.43 6.56
C GLY A 126 -7.27 7.47 5.08
N GLU A 127 -6.95 8.66 4.60
CA GLU A 127 -6.54 8.90 3.22
C GLU A 127 -5.04 8.64 3.00
N THR A 128 -4.27 8.48 4.07
CA THR A 128 -2.82 8.26 3.99
C THR A 128 -2.51 6.78 3.83
N GLU A 129 -1.74 6.43 2.81
CA GLU A 129 -1.16 5.09 2.65
C GLU A 129 0.07 4.95 3.56
N LEU A 130 0.07 3.93 4.41
CA LEU A 130 1.21 3.62 5.31
C LEU A 130 2.18 2.65 4.64
N ASP A 131 1.65 1.62 4.00
CA ASP A 131 2.40 0.53 3.37
C ASP A 131 1.49 -0.21 2.38
N HIS A 132 2.08 -0.86 1.37
CA HIS A 132 1.36 -1.74 0.47
C HIS A 132 2.17 -2.98 0.10
N GLN A 133 1.46 -4.09 -0.14
CA GLN A 133 2.03 -5.35 -0.56
C GLN A 133 1.26 -5.90 -1.77
N SER A 134 1.98 -6.19 -2.84
CA SER A 134 1.44 -6.92 -4.00
C SER A 134 1.51 -8.43 -3.79
N LEU A 135 0.44 -9.13 -4.16
CA LEU A 135 0.31 -10.58 -4.02
C LEU A 135 0.59 -11.26 -5.36
N ASP A 136 1.80 -11.08 -5.90
CA ASP A 136 2.16 -11.56 -7.25
C ASP A 136 2.10 -13.08 -7.42
N GLN A 137 2.13 -13.84 -6.31
CA GLN A 137 2.08 -15.31 -6.39
C GLN A 137 0.72 -15.86 -6.77
N ILE A 138 -0.36 -15.06 -6.73
CA ILE A 138 -1.71 -15.53 -7.07
C ILE A 138 -1.80 -16.16 -8.45
N TRP A 139 -1.03 -15.65 -9.41
CA TRP A 139 -0.98 -16.14 -10.79
C TRP A 139 -0.43 -17.56 -10.89
N ARG A 140 0.44 -17.95 -9.97
CA ARG A 140 1.01 -19.31 -9.88
C ARG A 140 0.09 -20.29 -9.15
N LEU A 141 -0.92 -19.78 -8.44
CA LEU A 141 -1.83 -20.57 -7.61
C LEU A 141 -3.21 -20.76 -8.25
N LEU A 142 -3.40 -20.34 -9.51
CA LEU A 142 -4.69 -20.47 -10.20
C LEU A 142 -5.15 -21.92 -10.38
N SER A 143 -4.22 -22.87 -10.44
CA SER A 143 -4.52 -24.31 -10.53
C SER A 143 -4.77 -24.97 -9.17
N ASP A 144 -4.53 -24.26 -8.07
CA ASP A 144 -4.71 -24.78 -6.70
C ASP A 144 -5.52 -23.78 -5.85
N PRO A 145 -6.87 -23.78 -5.98
CA PRO A 145 -7.76 -22.94 -5.19
C PRO A 145 -7.49 -22.94 -3.67
N PRO A 146 -7.20 -24.09 -3.01
CA PRO A 146 -6.93 -24.06 -1.57
C PRO A 146 -5.60 -23.39 -1.22
N ALA A 147 -4.54 -23.51 -2.03
CA ALA A 147 -3.33 -22.71 -1.82
C ALA A 147 -3.53 -21.24 -2.11
N PHE A 148 -4.35 -20.88 -3.11
CA PHE A 148 -4.74 -19.49 -3.36
C PHE A 148 -5.42 -18.88 -2.12
N GLU A 149 -6.46 -19.53 -1.59
CA GLU A 149 -7.20 -19.06 -0.42
C GLU A 149 -6.29 -18.92 0.82
N ARG A 150 -5.37 -19.88 1.00
CA ARG A 150 -4.39 -19.83 2.07
C ARG A 150 -3.46 -18.63 1.92
N TYR A 151 -2.87 -18.47 0.73
CA TYR A 151 -1.91 -17.40 0.45
C TYR A 151 -2.53 -16.01 0.64
N VAL A 152 -3.72 -15.76 0.06
CA VAL A 152 -4.41 -14.47 0.20
C VAL A 152 -4.81 -14.23 1.64
N GLY A 153 -5.42 -15.22 2.30
CA GLY A 153 -5.85 -15.04 3.68
C GLY A 153 -4.69 -14.84 4.65
N ASP A 154 -3.57 -15.53 4.46
CA ASP A 154 -2.40 -15.38 5.34
C ASP A 154 -1.74 -14.01 5.16
N ALA A 155 -1.66 -13.50 3.92
CA ALA A 155 -1.18 -12.15 3.65
C ALA A 155 -2.06 -11.08 4.33
N VAL A 156 -3.38 -11.22 4.22
CA VAL A 156 -4.34 -10.31 4.87
C VAL A 156 -4.23 -10.39 6.39
N GLN A 157 -4.15 -11.60 6.95
CA GLN A 157 -3.98 -11.80 8.39
C GLN A 157 -2.66 -11.20 8.91
N GLN A 158 -1.57 -11.35 8.16
CA GLN A 158 -0.29 -10.76 8.50
C GLN A 158 -0.35 -9.22 8.48
N ALA A 159 -1.04 -8.64 7.49
CA ALA A 159 -1.23 -7.20 7.42
C ALA A 159 -2.07 -6.67 8.60
N LEU A 160 -3.14 -7.39 8.99
CA LEU A 160 -3.93 -7.09 10.19
C LEU A 160 -3.13 -7.22 11.48
N ALA A 161 -2.30 -8.26 11.63
CA ALA A 161 -1.46 -8.39 12.83
C ALA A 161 -0.42 -7.26 12.93
N SER A 162 0.06 -6.77 11.78
CA SER A 162 1.00 -5.64 11.72
C SER A 162 0.33 -4.31 12.03
N PHE A 163 -0.95 -4.18 11.68
CA PHE A 163 -1.83 -3.10 12.12
C PHE A 163 -1.94 -3.08 13.66
N ASP A 164 -2.32 -4.20 14.28
CA ASP A 164 -2.53 -4.27 15.75
C ASP A 164 -1.25 -3.96 16.55
N ARG A 165 -0.09 -4.35 16.04
CA ARG A 165 1.20 -4.11 16.71
C ARG A 165 1.55 -2.62 16.77
N THR A 166 1.14 -1.86 15.77
CA THR A 166 1.37 -0.41 15.73
C THR A 166 0.54 0.30 16.80
N GLU A 167 -0.66 -0.22 17.10
CA GLU A 167 -1.49 0.27 18.20
C GLU A 167 -0.88 0.02 19.59
N GLY A 168 -0.18 -1.12 19.77
CA GLY A 168 0.40 -1.54 21.04
C GLY A 168 1.68 -0.79 21.47
N THR A 169 2.36 -0.07 20.56
CA THR A 169 3.67 0.54 20.86
C THR A 169 3.60 1.94 21.49
N THR A 170 2.40 2.47 21.70
CA THR A 170 2.17 3.84 22.25
C THR A 170 1.61 3.80 23.67
N ARG A 171 2.18 2.97 24.55
CA ARG A 171 1.81 2.96 25.97
C ARG A 171 3.04 2.98 26.88
#